data_AF-A0A9W8KJY6-F1
#
_entry.id   AF-A0A9W8KJY6-F1
#
_cell.length_a   1.000
_cell.length_b   1.000
_cell.length_c   1.000
_cell.angle_alpha   90.00
_cell.angle_beta   90.00
_cell.angle_gamma   90.00
#
_symmetry.space_group_name_H-M   'P 1'
#
loop_
_entity.id
_entity.type
_entity.pdbx_description
1 polymer ?
#
loop_
_entity_poly.entity_id
_entity_poly.type
_entity_poly.pdbx_seq_one_letter_code
_entity_poly.pdbx_strand_id
1 'polypeptide(L)'
;MQKAVPYDINALKVCPKPILDTCSERISCRSCGKSVKFFCYHCCKAVQELDGKIPTICLPFKLDVIKHPKEVNGKSTALHAKVIAPEDVEIVPYSEDCMSGVDTSRTVLLFPGPVKCLAILV
;
A
#
# COMPACT_ATOMS: atom_id res chain seq x y z
N MET A 1 -27.34 3.52 -9.94
CA MET A 1 -25.87 3.62 -10.04
C MET A 1 -25.53 4.94 -10.72
N GLN A 2 -24.80 5.84 -10.05
CA GLN A 2 -24.32 7.07 -10.69
C GLN A 2 -23.33 6.71 -11.80
N LYS A 3 -23.39 7.40 -12.95
CA LYS A 3 -22.41 7.21 -14.02
C LYS A 3 -21.05 7.68 -13.52
N ALA A 4 -20.02 6.84 -13.68
CA ALA A 4 -18.65 7.24 -13.40
C ALA A 4 -18.29 8.46 -14.27
N VAL A 5 -17.86 9.53 -13.62
CA VAL A 5 -17.36 10.72 -14.31
C VAL A 5 -15.94 10.43 -14.79
N PRO A 6 -15.60 10.65 -16.07
CA PRO A 6 -14.24 10.50 -16.56
C PRO A 6 -13.29 11.39 -15.77
N TYR A 7 -12.22 10.79 -15.23
CA TYR A 7 -11.18 11.50 -14.50
C TYR A 7 -9.99 11.75 -15.42
N ASP A 8 -9.56 13.01 -15.57
CA ASP A 8 -8.37 13.35 -16.34
C ASP A 8 -7.12 13.17 -15.46
N ILE A 9 -6.42 12.05 -15.66
CA ILE A 9 -5.18 11.74 -14.97
C ILE A 9 -4.08 12.77 -15.26
N ASN A 10 -4.10 13.44 -16.42
CA ASN A 10 -3.07 14.42 -16.80
C ASN A 10 -3.27 15.77 -16.08
N ALA A 11 -4.47 16.03 -15.56
CA ALA A 11 -4.76 17.21 -14.76
C ALA A 11 -4.17 17.11 -13.33
N LEU A 12 -3.65 15.94 -12.92
CA LEU A 12 -2.98 15.77 -11.64
C LEU A 12 -1.69 16.59 -11.58
N LYS A 13 -1.67 17.59 -10.70
CA LYS A 13 -0.45 18.31 -10.35
C LYS A 13 0.45 17.41 -9.51
N VAL A 14 1.36 16.70 -10.18
CA VAL A 14 2.46 16.00 -9.52
C VAL A 14 3.56 17.01 -9.18
N CYS A 15 3.97 17.06 -7.91
CA CYS A 15 5.15 17.82 -7.48
C CYS A 15 6.17 16.78 -7.02
N PRO A 16 7.06 16.30 -7.90
CA PRO A 16 8.09 15.36 -7.51
C PRO A 16 9.00 16.07 -6.52
N LYS A 17 8.86 15.75 -5.23
CA LYS A 17 9.75 16.29 -4.20
C LYS A 17 11.10 15.59 -4.39
N PRO A 18 12.22 16.34 -4.49
CA PRO A 18 13.56 15.77 -4.59
C PRO A 18 14.02 15.09 -3.28
N ILE A 19 13.11 14.97 -2.31
CA ILE A 19 13.39 14.39 -1.00
C ILE A 19 13.80 12.93 -1.09
N LEU A 20 13.26 12.19 -2.07
CA LEU A 20 13.67 10.80 -2.33
C LEU A 20 15.07 10.73 -2.97
N ASP A 21 15.49 11.77 -3.70
CA ASP A 21 16.82 11.82 -4.31
C ASP A 21 17.92 11.99 -3.25
N THR A 22 17.56 12.45 -2.05
CA THR A 22 18.48 12.50 -0.90
C THR A 22 18.79 11.12 -0.32
N CYS A 23 18.00 10.09 -0.66
CA CYS A 23 18.24 8.70 -0.25
C CYS A 23 19.04 7.97 -1.33
N SER A 24 20.37 8.13 -1.33
CA SER A 24 21.27 7.51 -2.32
C SER A 24 21.41 5.99 -2.11
N GLU A 25 21.68 5.58 -0.87
CA GLU A 25 22.07 4.22 -0.54
C GLU A 25 20.94 3.40 0.11
N ARG A 26 21.12 2.07 0.11
CA ARG A 26 20.28 1.17 0.90
C ARG A 26 20.75 1.18 2.34
N ILE A 27 19.80 1.18 3.27
CA ILE A 27 20.04 1.09 4.70
C ILE A 27 19.41 -0.16 5.31
N SER A 28 19.82 -0.52 6.52
CA SER A 28 19.20 -1.62 7.27
C SER A 28 17.97 -1.14 8.04
N CYS A 29 16.82 -1.80 7.86
CA CYS A 29 15.61 -1.50 8.61
C CYS A 29 15.83 -1.72 10.12
N ARG A 30 15.51 -0.73 10.95
CA ARG A 30 15.67 -0.81 12.41
C ARG A 30 14.83 -1.89 13.09
N SER A 31 13.71 -2.27 12.48
CA SER A 31 12.78 -3.24 13.07
C SER A 31 13.11 -4.70 12.70
N CYS A 32 13.58 -4.97 11.47
CA CYS A 32 13.83 -6.34 11.02
C CYS A 32 15.21 -6.58 10.38
N GLY A 33 16.08 -5.58 10.34
CA GLY A 33 17.44 -5.67 9.81
C GLY A 33 17.57 -5.76 8.28
N LYS A 34 16.46 -5.88 7.53
CA LYS A 34 16.51 -6.05 6.07
C LYS A 34 17.01 -4.79 5.36
N SER A 35 17.84 -4.98 4.32
CA SER A 35 18.35 -3.90 3.46
C SER A 35 17.24 -3.31 2.59
N VAL A 36 16.97 -2.02 2.72
CA VAL A 36 15.84 -1.28 2.13
C VAL A 36 16.30 0.10 1.65
N LYS A 37 15.60 0.73 0.70
CA LYS A 37 15.95 2.08 0.19
C LYS A 37 15.08 3.20 0.79
N PHE A 38 13.76 3.15 0.57
CA PHE A 38 12.85 4.23 1.00
C PHE A 38 11.93 3.82 2.15
N PHE A 39 11.55 2.55 2.20
CA PHE A 39 10.72 2.00 3.27
C PHE A 39 10.96 0.49 3.35
N CYS A 40 10.58 -0.11 4.47
CA CYS A 40 10.69 -1.54 4.66
C CYS A 40 9.48 -2.29 4.11
N TYR A 41 9.70 -3.18 3.14
CA TYR A 41 8.66 -3.99 2.51
C TYR A 41 8.05 -5.07 3.42
N HIS A 42 8.52 -5.22 4.66
CA HIS A 42 7.97 -6.15 5.65
C HIS A 42 7.30 -5.38 6.78
N CYS A 43 8.00 -4.38 7.33
CA CYS A 43 7.48 -3.59 8.45
C CYS A 43 6.53 -2.47 8.00
N CYS A 44 6.47 -2.18 6.69
CA CYS A 44 5.68 -1.09 6.09
C CYS A 44 5.94 0.27 6.74
N LYS A 45 7.20 0.52 7.12
CA LYS A 45 7.66 1.78 7.73
C LYS A 45 8.68 2.46 6.84
N ALA A 46 8.57 3.78 6.71
CA ALA A 46 9.56 4.62 6.05
C ALA A 46 10.94 4.45 6.69
N VAL A 47 12.00 4.75 5.94
CA VAL A 47 13.34 4.90 6.50
C VAL A 47 13.43 6.20 7.32
N GLN A 48 14.35 6.24 8.29
CA GLN A 48 14.42 7.35 9.25
C GLN A 48 14.66 8.69 8.56
N GLU A 49 15.42 8.69 7.47
CA GLU A 49 15.73 9.86 6.65
C GLU A 49 14.48 10.50 6.04
N LEU A 50 13.38 9.74 5.95
CA LEU A 50 12.08 10.15 5.45
C LEU A 50 11.02 10.33 6.55
N ASP A 51 11.38 10.16 7.83
CA ASP A 51 10.46 10.40 8.94
C ASP A 51 9.95 11.85 8.92
N GLY A 52 8.62 12.01 9.08
CA GLY A 52 7.94 13.30 9.02
C GLY A 52 7.90 13.97 7.64
N LYS A 53 8.50 13.35 6.61
CA LYS A 53 8.55 13.87 5.23
C LYS A 53 7.55 13.21 4.30
N ILE A 54 7.17 11.97 4.61
CA ILE A 54 6.09 11.25 3.92
C ILE A 54 4.76 11.70 4.53
N PRO A 55 3.76 12.07 3.70
CA PRO A 55 2.45 12.44 4.22
C PRO A 55 1.78 11.22 4.86
N THR A 56 1.15 11.45 6.00
CA THR A 56 0.20 10.51 6.61
C THR A 56 -1.20 10.97 6.28
N ILE A 57 -2.03 10.08 5.73
CA ILE A 57 -3.41 10.36 5.35
C ILE A 57 -4.35 9.40 6.07
N CYS A 58 -5.60 9.84 6.26
CA CYS A 58 -6.70 8.97 6.66
C CYS A 58 -7.55 8.64 5.44
N LEU A 59 -7.91 7.37 5.28
CA LEU A 59 -8.80 6.92 4.22
C LEU A 59 -10.26 7.03 4.68
N PRO A 60 -11.21 7.27 3.76
CA PRO A 60 -12.63 7.28 4.09
C PRO A 60 -13.23 5.88 4.33
N PHE A 61 -12.42 4.83 4.20
CA PHE A 61 -12.75 3.42 4.40
C PHE A 61 -11.54 2.67 4.94
N LYS A 62 -11.75 1.49 5.51
CA LYS A 62 -10.67 0.56 5.84
C LYS A 62 -10.27 -0.23 4.60
N LEU A 63 -8.98 -0.51 4.45
CA LEU A 63 -8.43 -1.22 3.31
C LEU A 63 -7.63 -2.41 3.77
N ASP A 64 -8.13 -3.61 3.48
CA ASP A 64 -7.37 -4.84 3.69
C ASP A 64 -6.71 -5.29 2.39
N VAL A 65 -5.38 -5.43 2.42
CA VAL A 65 -4.60 -5.97 1.30
C VAL A 65 -4.28 -7.42 1.61
N ILE A 66 -5.00 -8.34 0.96
CA ILE A 66 -4.68 -9.76 1.05
C ILE A 66 -3.48 -10.07 0.18
N LYS A 67 -2.42 -10.52 0.83
CA LYS A 67 -1.12 -10.75 0.21
C LYS A 67 -0.79 -12.24 0.19
N HIS A 68 -0.64 -12.79 -1.00
CA HIS A 68 -0.22 -14.19 -1.17
C HIS A 68 1.28 -14.35 -0.82
N PRO A 69 1.70 -15.41 -0.09
CA PRO A 69 3.08 -15.60 0.34
C PRO A 69 4.09 -15.72 -0.81
N LYS A 70 3.65 -16.12 -2.01
CA LYS A 70 4.49 -16.18 -3.22
C LYS A 70 4.70 -14.82 -3.91
N GLU A 71 4.01 -13.75 -3.48
CA GLU A 71 4.16 -12.42 -4.08
C GLU A 71 5.37 -11.68 -3.49
N VAL A 72 6.30 -11.27 -4.34
CA VAL A 72 7.55 -10.61 -3.93
C VAL A 72 7.28 -9.22 -3.33
N ASN A 73 7.66 -9.02 -2.06
CA ASN A 73 7.43 -7.77 -1.33
C ASN A 73 7.99 -6.52 -2.04
N GLY A 74 9.19 -6.63 -2.64
CA GLY A 74 9.83 -5.50 -3.34
C GLY A 74 9.13 -5.05 -4.63
N LYS A 75 8.10 -5.77 -5.09
CA LYS A 75 7.30 -5.42 -6.29
C LYS A 75 5.84 -5.08 -5.97
N SER A 76 5.45 -5.18 -4.71
CA SER A 76 4.07 -4.99 -4.27
C SER A 76 3.79 -3.51 -4.04
N THR A 77 3.07 -2.88 -4.97
CA THR A 77 2.69 -1.46 -4.85
C THR A 77 1.65 -1.22 -3.76
N ALA A 78 0.89 -2.24 -3.37
CA ALA A 78 -0.10 -2.17 -2.31
C ALA A 78 0.50 -1.82 -0.93
N LEU A 79 1.78 -2.16 -0.70
CA LEU A 79 2.47 -1.83 0.55
C LEU A 79 2.63 -0.32 0.74
N HIS A 80 2.64 0.47 -0.34
CA HIS A 80 2.68 1.93 -0.22
C HIS A 80 1.44 2.48 0.51
N ALA A 81 0.28 1.84 0.36
CA ALA A 81 -0.94 2.24 1.04
C ALA A 81 -0.75 2.15 2.57
N LYS A 82 -0.17 1.04 3.07
CA LYS A 82 0.15 0.89 4.50
C LYS A 82 1.16 1.92 5.00
N VAL A 83 2.13 2.33 4.16
CA VAL A 83 3.12 3.34 4.52
C VAL A 83 2.48 4.73 4.69
N ILE A 84 1.54 5.11 3.83
CA ILE A 84 0.91 6.45 3.86
C ILE A 84 -0.34 6.53 4.75
N ALA A 85 -1.05 5.43 4.95
CA ALA A 85 -2.27 5.34 5.74
C ALA A 85 -2.20 4.16 6.74
N PRO A 86 -1.26 4.20 7.69
CA PRO A 86 -0.95 3.06 8.57
C PRO A 86 -2.11 2.64 9.48
N GLU A 87 -3.03 3.56 9.79
CA GLU A 87 -4.18 3.31 10.67
C GLU A 87 -5.40 2.73 9.92
N ASP A 88 -5.47 2.91 8.61
CA ASP A 88 -6.64 2.52 7.81
C ASP A 88 -6.38 1.35 6.88
N VAL A 89 -5.11 1.04 6.62
CA VAL A 89 -4.71 -0.06 5.73
C VAL A 89 -4.15 -1.19 6.56
N GLU A 90 -4.49 -2.43 6.26
CA GLU A 90 -3.83 -3.62 6.81
C GLU A 90 -3.29 -4.53 5.71
N ILE A 91 -2.14 -5.16 5.98
CA ILE A 91 -1.56 -6.17 5.08
C ILE A 91 -1.82 -7.54 5.68
N VAL A 92 -2.78 -8.27 5.12
CA VAL A 92 -3.24 -9.55 5.63
C VAL A 92 -2.58 -10.68 4.82
N PRO A 93 -1.78 -11.57 5.44
CA PRO A 93 -1.29 -12.75 4.75
C PRO A 93 -2.45 -13.63 4.28
N TYR A 94 -2.41 -14.10 3.05
CA TYR A 94 -3.42 -15.03 2.52
C TYR A 94 -3.44 -16.33 3.33
N SER A 95 -4.62 -16.71 3.78
CA SER A 95 -4.97 -18.02 4.34
C SER A 95 -6.37 -18.42 3.87
N GLU A 96 -6.75 -19.69 4.02
CA GLU A 96 -8.09 -20.15 3.63
C GLU A 96 -9.20 -19.42 4.40
N ASP A 97 -8.92 -19.04 5.64
CA ASP A 97 -9.91 -18.42 6.54
C ASP A 97 -9.81 -16.89 6.63
N CYS A 98 -8.92 -16.24 5.87
CA CYS A 98 -8.69 -14.78 6.00
C CYS A 98 -9.92 -13.91 5.72
N MET A 99 -10.94 -14.47 5.07
CA MET A 99 -12.22 -13.81 4.74
C MET A 99 -13.39 -14.20 5.65
N SER A 100 -13.20 -15.12 6.60
CA SER A 100 -14.29 -15.74 7.38
C SER A 100 -15.10 -14.76 8.27
N GLY A 101 -14.53 -13.58 8.59
CA GLY A 101 -15.17 -12.55 9.42
C GLY A 101 -15.66 -11.32 8.66
N VAL A 102 -15.62 -11.33 7.32
CA VAL A 102 -15.95 -10.15 6.50
C VAL A 102 -17.46 -10.03 6.29
N ASP A 103 -18.01 -8.86 6.62
CA ASP A 103 -19.41 -8.52 6.33
C ASP A 103 -19.57 -8.16 4.84
N THR A 104 -20.04 -9.12 4.06
CA THR A 104 -20.23 -8.97 2.61
C THR A 104 -21.26 -7.90 2.22
N SER A 105 -22.11 -7.45 3.14
CA SER A 105 -23.07 -6.37 2.87
C SER A 105 -22.42 -4.98 2.90
N ARG A 106 -21.23 -4.87 3.50
CA ARG A 106 -20.50 -3.62 3.72
C ARG A 106 -19.11 -3.58 3.10
N THR A 107 -18.68 -4.69 2.49
CA THR A 107 -17.35 -4.86 1.92
C THR A 107 -17.42 -5.06 0.41
N VAL A 108 -16.48 -4.43 -0.31
CA VAL A 108 -16.27 -4.59 -1.74
C VAL A 108 -14.94 -5.30 -1.96
N LEU A 109 -15.00 -6.50 -2.55
CA LEU A 109 -13.81 -7.20 -3.02
C LEU A 109 -13.40 -6.65 -4.40
N LEU A 110 -12.27 -5.95 -4.46
CA LEU A 110 -11.63 -5.65 -5.74
C LEU A 110 -10.69 -6.80 -6.07
N PHE A 111 -11.12 -7.62 -7.01
CA PHE A 111 -10.29 -8.65 -7.63
C PHE A 111 -9.86 -8.16 -9.02
N PRO A 112 -8.60 -8.37 -9.42
CA PRO A 112 -8.18 -8.01 -10.77
C PRO A 112 -9.03 -8.77 -11.78
N GLY A 113 -9.55 -8.05 -12.77
CA GLY A 113 -10.23 -8.69 -13.91
C GLY A 113 -9.31 -9.66 -14.66
N PRO A 114 -9.82 -10.36 -15.69
CA PRO A 114 -9.09 -11.39 -16.43
C PRO A 114 -7.73 -10.95 -17.04
N VAL A 115 -7.40 -9.66 -16.99
CA VAL A 115 -6.13 -9.07 -17.41
C VAL A 115 -5.34 -8.49 -16.21
N LYS A 116 -4.73 -9.39 -15.42
CA LYS A 116 -3.62 -9.21 -14.46
C LYS A 116 -3.75 -8.24 -13.25
N CYS A 117 -3.69 -8.87 -12.07
CA CYS A 117 -3.09 -8.50 -10.76
C CYS A 117 -3.34 -7.12 -10.10
N LEU A 118 -4.19 -7.10 -9.05
CA LEU A 118 -3.94 -6.69 -7.66
C LEU A 118 -5.26 -6.79 -6.87
N ALA A 119 -5.28 -7.47 -5.72
CA ALA A 119 -6.48 -7.55 -4.85
C ALA A 119 -6.46 -6.41 -3.82
N ILE A 120 -7.57 -5.67 -3.71
CA ILE A 120 -7.77 -4.56 -2.77
C ILE A 120 -9.16 -4.77 -2.14
N LEU A 121 -9.27 -5.06 -0.85
CA LEU A 121 -10.58 -5.12 -0.18
C LEU A 121 -10.91 -3.76 0.41
N VAL A 122 -12.04 -3.18 -0.01
CA VAL A 122 -12.63 -1.97 0.59
C VAL A 122 -13.71 -2.38 1.57
#